data_AF-A0A936CX32-F1
#
_entry.id   AF-A0A936CX32-F1
#
_cell.length_a   1.000
_cell.length_b   1.000
_cell.length_c   1.000
_cell.angle_alpha   90.00
_cell.angle_beta   90.00
_cell.angle_gamma   90.00
#
_symmetry.space_group_name_H-M   'P 1'
#
loop_
_entity.id
_entity.type
_entity.pdbx_description
1 polymer ?
#
loop_
_entity_poly.entity_id
_entity_poly.type
_entity_poly.pdbx_seq_one_letter_code
_entity_poly.pdbx_strand_id
1 'polypeptide(L)'
;MAAEIVVYNSVVLTVNGEAFPDFGSLVVPVKGEVASITDGEGAILRRVRVPAGESVTPWEWADTEGFTLMAIKVEGGEGFVQVALRYNAPTSTDDLTPTGSINHWKDRSLSCVGVAMWDTERAYIHATAATAVGETSDIPTVWGNGSKVLGVADRLAILNEGDEDVVVTMLVVPK
;
A
#
# COMPACT_ATOMS: atom_id res chain seq x y z
N MET A 1 23.82 -23.74 12.26
CA MET A 1 23.06 -22.60 12.80
C MET A 1 21.63 -22.76 12.31
N ALA A 2 20.65 -22.89 13.20
CA ALA A 2 19.24 -22.99 12.82
C ALA A 2 18.71 -21.58 12.49
N ALA A 3 18.01 -21.43 11.38
CA ALA A 3 17.33 -20.18 11.04
C ALA A 3 16.06 -20.04 11.89
N GLU A 4 15.83 -18.86 12.45
CA GLU A 4 14.62 -18.54 13.22
C GLU A 4 13.77 -17.58 12.40
N ILE A 5 12.53 -17.98 12.11
CA ILE A 5 11.55 -17.16 11.38
C ILE A 5 10.50 -16.70 12.38
N VAL A 6 10.20 -15.40 12.37
CA VAL A 6 9.18 -14.78 13.22
C VAL A 6 7.98 -14.42 12.34
N VAL A 7 6.87 -15.14 12.50
CA VAL A 7 5.61 -14.86 11.80
C VAL A 7 4.68 -14.10 12.75
N TYR A 8 4.15 -12.97 12.29
CA TYR A 8 3.20 -12.15 13.04
C TYR A 8 1.78 -12.42 12.52
N ASN A 9 0.96 -13.10 13.32
CA ASN A 9 -0.46 -13.25 13.03
C ASN A 9 -1.27 -12.31 13.94
N SER A 10 -2.17 -11.51 13.35
CA SER A 10 -3.23 -10.85 14.09
C SER A 10 -4.33 -11.86 14.35
N VAL A 11 -4.59 -12.17 15.62
CA VAL A 11 -5.69 -13.06 16.01
C VAL A 11 -6.73 -12.20 16.72
N VAL A 12 -7.96 -12.18 16.19
CA VAL A 12 -9.08 -11.51 16.86
C VAL A 12 -9.53 -12.39 18.02
N LEU A 13 -9.27 -11.96 19.25
CA LEU A 13 -9.86 -12.60 20.42
C LEU A 13 -11.35 -12.26 20.46
N THR A 14 -12.19 -13.28 20.52
CA THR A 14 -13.62 -13.11 20.79
C THR A 14 -13.93 -13.58 22.21
N VAL A 15 -14.56 -12.73 23.02
CA VAL A 15 -15.08 -13.08 24.34
C VAL A 15 -16.60 -13.07 24.24
N ASN A 16 -17.24 -14.22 24.47
CA ASN A 16 -18.68 -14.40 24.30
C ASN A 16 -19.20 -14.04 22.89
N GLY A 17 -18.36 -14.15 21.86
CA GLY A 17 -18.73 -13.86 20.46
C GLY A 17 -18.50 -12.41 20.02
N GLU A 18 -18.08 -11.52 20.90
CA GLU A 18 -17.72 -10.14 20.55
C GLU A 18 -16.20 -9.95 20.46
N ALA A 19 -15.76 -9.20 19.45
CA ALA A 19 -14.35 -8.92 19.22
C ALA A 19 -13.79 -8.02 20.34
N PHE A 20 -12.68 -8.45 20.93
CA PHE A 20 -12.00 -7.72 21.99
C PHE A 20 -10.86 -6.89 21.36
N PRO A 21 -10.98 -5.54 21.29
CA PRO A 21 -10.12 -4.70 20.44
C PRO A 21 -8.68 -4.53 20.95
N ASP A 22 -8.39 -4.91 22.20
CA ASP A 22 -7.11 -4.60 22.88
C ASP A 22 -6.18 -5.82 23.08
N PHE A 23 -6.35 -6.92 22.34
CA PHE A 23 -5.54 -8.13 22.53
C PHE A 23 -4.40 -8.28 21.50
N GLY A 24 -3.20 -8.61 22.01
CA GLY A 24 -1.91 -8.47 21.33
C GLY A 24 -1.51 -9.54 20.31
N SER A 25 -0.36 -9.29 19.68
CA SER A 25 0.29 -10.15 18.68
C SER A 25 0.70 -11.50 19.25
N LEU A 26 0.31 -12.60 18.57
CA LEU A 26 0.85 -13.92 18.86
C LEU A 26 2.15 -14.11 18.07
N VAL A 27 3.27 -14.27 18.79
CA VAL A 27 4.56 -14.63 18.20
C VAL A 27 4.73 -16.14 18.34
N VAL A 28 4.70 -16.86 17.22
CA VAL A 28 4.96 -18.31 17.21
C VAL A 28 6.35 -18.57 16.62
N PRO A 29 7.35 -18.95 17.44
CA PRO A 29 8.63 -19.38 16.93
C PRO A 29 8.50 -20.80 16.36
N VAL A 30 8.70 -20.95 15.06
CA VAL A 30 8.74 -22.27 14.40
C VAL A 30 10.20 -22.71 14.34
N LYS A 31 10.55 -23.75 15.10
CA LYS A 31 11.86 -24.41 15.01
C LYS A 31 11.72 -25.68 14.17
N GLY A 32 12.23 -25.64 12.95
CA GLY A 32 12.40 -26.80 12.08
C GLY A 32 13.84 -26.89 11.59
N GLU A 33 14.33 -28.10 11.31
CA GLU A 33 15.67 -28.31 10.71
C GLU A 33 15.73 -27.77 9.27
N VAL A 34 14.58 -27.66 8.60
CA VAL A 34 14.37 -26.93 7.35
C VAL A 34 12.97 -26.31 7.41
N ALA A 35 12.88 -25.00 7.56
CA ALA A 35 11.65 -24.25 7.29
C ALA A 35 11.81 -23.64 5.90
N SER A 36 11.07 -24.14 4.91
CA SER A 36 10.96 -23.51 3.60
C SER A 36 9.57 -22.91 3.46
N ILE A 37 9.49 -21.59 3.42
CA ILE A 37 8.34 -20.89 2.86
C ILE A 37 8.53 -20.97 1.34
N THR A 38 7.58 -21.55 0.63
CA THR A 38 7.53 -21.46 -0.83
C THR A 38 6.37 -20.53 -1.19
N ASP A 39 6.58 -19.23 -0.99
CA ASP A 39 5.67 -18.17 -1.43
C ASP A 39 6.52 -17.04 -2.02
N GLY A 40 6.47 -16.90 -3.34
CA GLY A 40 6.96 -15.73 -4.08
C GLY A 40 8.38 -15.26 -3.77
N GLU A 41 8.75 -14.11 -4.32
CA GLU A 41 9.92 -13.38 -3.84
C GLU A 41 9.64 -12.86 -2.42
N GLY A 42 10.63 -12.97 -1.53
CA GLY A 42 10.45 -12.59 -0.12
C GLY A 42 10.00 -11.13 0.04
N ALA A 43 9.15 -10.88 1.05
CA ALA A 43 8.64 -9.54 1.30
C ALA A 43 9.78 -8.52 1.52
N ILE A 44 9.67 -7.37 0.86
CA ILE A 44 10.65 -6.28 0.91
C ILE A 44 10.21 -5.29 1.98
N LEU A 45 11.01 -5.17 3.04
CA LEU A 45 10.84 -4.16 4.08
C LEU A 45 11.79 -2.98 3.83
N ARG A 46 11.25 -1.78 3.65
CA ARG A 46 12.02 -0.55 3.46
C ARG A 46 11.72 0.43 4.59
N ARG A 47 12.78 1.09 5.07
CA ARG A 47 12.70 2.25 5.96
C ARG A 47 13.05 3.49 5.16
N VAL A 48 12.07 4.36 4.96
CA VAL A 48 12.17 5.50 4.04
C VAL A 48 12.17 6.78 4.85
N ARG A 49 13.22 7.58 4.72
CA ARG A 49 13.24 8.95 5.24
C ARG A 49 12.61 9.87 4.20
N VAL A 50 11.61 10.63 4.62
CA VAL A 50 10.93 11.66 3.82
C VAL A 50 11.31 13.03 4.38
N PRO A 51 12.22 13.77 3.74
CA PRO A 51 12.65 15.06 4.25
C PRO A 51 11.50 16.06 4.36
N ALA A 52 11.59 16.99 5.31
CA ALA A 52 10.66 18.10 5.45
C ALA A 52 10.48 18.89 4.14
N GLY A 53 9.24 19.16 3.75
CA GLY A 53 8.89 19.88 2.52
C GLY A 53 9.16 19.13 1.20
N GLU A 54 9.59 17.87 1.24
CA GLU A 54 9.97 17.09 0.06
C GLU A 54 9.04 15.91 -0.22
N SER A 55 9.12 15.40 -1.45
CA SER A 55 8.49 14.15 -1.86
C SER A 55 9.54 13.11 -2.25
N VAL A 56 9.29 11.84 -1.88
CA VAL A 56 10.12 10.70 -2.27
C VAL A 56 9.29 9.65 -3.01
N THR A 57 9.95 8.88 -3.88
CA THR A 57 9.35 7.74 -4.60
C THR A 57 10.00 6.45 -4.10
N PRO A 58 9.43 5.78 -3.07
CA PRO A 58 10.07 4.61 -2.48
C PRO A 58 9.77 3.30 -3.18
N TRP A 59 8.85 3.28 -4.16
CA TRP A 59 8.54 2.10 -4.97
C TRP A 59 8.10 2.48 -6.38
N GLU A 60 8.57 1.70 -7.36
CA GLU A 60 8.10 1.70 -8.73
C GLU A 60 7.84 0.26 -9.20
N TRP A 61 6.98 0.08 -10.21
CA TRP A 61 6.68 -1.23 -10.78
C TRP A 61 7.91 -2.05 -11.12
N ALA A 62 8.95 -1.40 -11.68
CA ALA A 62 10.19 -2.06 -12.08
C ALA A 62 10.96 -2.69 -10.90
N ASP A 63 10.62 -2.35 -9.66
CA ASP A 63 11.25 -2.95 -8.47
C ASP A 63 10.80 -4.40 -8.24
N THR A 64 9.56 -4.73 -8.59
CA THR A 64 8.90 -6.00 -8.16
C THR A 64 7.98 -6.61 -9.21
N GLU A 65 7.82 -5.97 -10.38
CA GLU A 65 6.86 -6.34 -11.42
C GLU A 65 5.42 -6.49 -10.88
N GLY A 66 5.08 -5.66 -9.88
CA GLY A 66 3.79 -5.67 -9.21
C GLY A 66 3.84 -6.07 -7.75
N PHE A 67 2.67 -6.19 -7.13
CA PHE A 67 2.57 -6.60 -5.72
C PHE A 67 1.26 -7.30 -5.40
N THR A 68 1.33 -8.20 -4.42
CA THR A 68 0.16 -8.83 -3.80
C THR A 68 -0.31 -8.05 -2.57
N LEU A 69 0.62 -7.40 -1.85
CA LEU A 69 0.31 -6.55 -0.71
C LEU A 69 1.33 -5.41 -0.61
N MET A 70 0.85 -4.21 -0.29
CA MET A 70 1.68 -3.08 0.09
C MET A 70 1.12 -2.43 1.35
N ALA A 71 1.97 -2.22 2.35
CA ALA A 71 1.60 -1.57 3.60
C ALA A 71 2.62 -0.49 3.98
N ILE A 72 2.11 0.65 4.47
CA ILE A 72 2.91 1.83 4.79
C ILE A 72 2.46 2.38 6.14
N LYS A 73 3.42 2.69 7.00
CA LYS A 73 3.19 3.25 8.32
C LYS A 73 4.28 4.27 8.65
N VAL A 74 3.90 5.41 9.22
CA VAL A 74 4.84 6.35 9.83
C VAL A 74 5.46 5.74 11.09
N GLU A 75 6.77 5.78 11.20
CA GLU A 75 7.50 5.34 12.39
C GLU A 75 7.58 6.43 13.44
N GLY A 76 7.44 6.04 14.72
CA GLY A 76 7.51 6.96 15.85
C GLY A 76 6.14 7.38 16.37
N GLY A 77 6.15 8.30 17.35
CA GLY A 77 4.95 8.79 18.02
C GLY A 77 4.31 10.01 17.34
N GLU A 78 5.00 10.63 16.39
CA GLU A 78 4.60 11.87 15.74
C GLU A 78 4.95 11.81 14.24
N GLY A 79 4.23 12.58 13.43
CA GLY A 79 4.47 12.64 11.99
C GLY A 79 3.19 12.53 11.16
N PHE A 80 3.22 13.18 10.00
CA PHE A 80 2.15 13.21 9.03
C PHE A 80 2.75 13.25 7.63
N VAL A 81 2.24 12.41 6.72
CA VAL A 81 2.64 12.41 5.31
C VAL A 81 1.41 12.23 4.43
N GLN A 82 1.45 12.75 3.22
CA GLN A 82 0.54 12.35 2.16
C GLN A 82 1.16 11.18 1.40
N VAL A 83 0.38 10.12 1.19
CA VAL A 83 0.81 8.94 0.44
C VAL A 83 -0.07 8.79 -0.77
N ALA A 84 0.54 8.72 -1.95
CA ALA A 84 -0.18 8.58 -3.20
C ALA A 84 0.33 7.37 -3.99
N LEU A 85 -0.59 6.52 -4.42
CA LEU A 85 -0.30 5.41 -5.33
C LEU A 85 -0.85 5.75 -6.71
N ARG A 86 0.02 5.73 -7.72
CA ARG A 86 -0.35 5.96 -9.11
C ARG A 86 -0.78 4.66 -9.76
N TYR A 87 -1.85 4.75 -10.53
CA TYR A 87 -2.37 3.70 -11.38
C TYR A 87 -2.26 4.11 -12.84
N ASN A 88 -1.76 3.18 -13.65
CA ASN A 88 -1.56 3.32 -15.08
C ASN A 88 -2.45 2.38 -15.87
N ALA A 89 -2.78 2.72 -17.12
CA ALA A 89 -3.34 1.72 -18.03
C ALA A 89 -2.31 0.61 -18.31
N PRO A 90 -2.66 -0.68 -18.17
CA PRO A 90 -1.80 -1.79 -18.55
C PRO A 90 -1.78 -1.99 -20.07
N THR A 91 -0.78 -2.71 -20.59
CA THR A 91 -0.70 -3.09 -22.01
C THR A 91 -1.95 -3.86 -22.45
N SER A 92 -2.45 -4.77 -21.61
CA SER A 92 -3.71 -5.49 -21.81
C SER A 92 -4.26 -6.05 -20.49
N THR A 93 -5.36 -6.81 -20.51
CA THR A 93 -5.86 -7.52 -19.33
C THR A 93 -4.97 -8.69 -18.91
N ASP A 94 -4.18 -9.23 -19.84
CA ASP A 94 -3.30 -10.39 -19.62
C ASP A 94 -1.84 -9.98 -19.38
N ASP A 95 -1.45 -8.81 -19.89
CA ASP A 95 -0.14 -8.17 -19.66
C ASP A 95 -0.35 -6.88 -18.86
N LEU A 96 -0.04 -6.97 -17.57
CA LEU A 96 -0.20 -5.87 -16.60
C LEU A 96 0.96 -4.88 -16.61
N THR A 97 1.87 -4.93 -17.59
CA THR A 97 2.93 -3.94 -17.71
C THR A 97 2.32 -2.53 -17.87
N PRO A 98 2.67 -1.54 -17.01
CA PRO A 98 2.20 -0.17 -17.12
C PRO A 98 2.65 0.49 -18.43
N THR A 99 1.74 1.18 -19.13
CA THR A 99 2.04 1.79 -20.44
C THR A 99 2.56 3.23 -20.37
N GLY A 100 2.31 3.95 -19.28
CA GLY A 100 2.61 5.37 -19.15
C GLY A 100 1.52 6.33 -19.67
N SER A 101 0.45 5.80 -20.29
CA SER A 101 -0.47 6.59 -21.14
C SER A 101 -1.65 7.24 -20.41
N ILE A 102 -2.17 6.62 -19.35
CA ILE A 102 -3.29 7.13 -18.54
C ILE A 102 -2.88 7.02 -17.08
N ASN A 103 -2.64 8.15 -16.43
CA ASN A 103 -2.06 8.19 -15.08
C ASN A 103 -3.05 8.82 -14.10
N HIS A 104 -3.43 8.06 -13.07
CA HIS A 104 -4.26 8.58 -11.98
C HIS A 104 -3.62 8.28 -10.64
N TRP A 105 -3.55 9.30 -9.79
CA TRP A 105 -3.10 9.15 -8.41
C TRP A 105 -4.29 8.91 -7.51
N LYS A 106 -4.13 7.98 -6.58
CA LYS A 106 -5.00 7.82 -5.43
C LYS A 106 -4.19 8.16 -4.18
N ASP A 107 -4.50 9.29 -3.57
CA ASP A 107 -3.83 9.79 -2.39
C ASP A 107 -4.64 9.55 -1.11
N ARG A 108 -3.92 9.57 0.01
CA ARG A 108 -4.49 9.61 1.36
C ARG A 108 -3.49 10.24 2.31
N SER A 109 -4.01 10.99 3.26
CA SER A 109 -3.25 11.47 4.41
C SER A 109 -3.00 10.36 5.42
N LEU A 110 -1.78 10.30 5.96
CA LEU A 110 -1.34 9.28 6.92
C LEU A 110 -0.66 9.95 8.11
N SER A 111 -1.23 9.77 9.31
CA SER A 111 -0.60 10.17 10.58
C SER A 111 0.16 9.00 11.23
N CYS A 112 0.94 9.28 12.27
CA CYS A 112 1.69 8.29 13.07
C CYS A 112 0.86 7.12 13.64
N VAL A 113 -0.46 7.28 13.77
CA VAL A 113 -1.38 6.23 14.25
C VAL A 113 -2.03 5.42 13.13
N GLY A 114 -1.94 5.90 11.88
CA GLY A 114 -2.59 5.29 10.73
C GLY A 114 -1.71 4.28 10.01
N VAL A 115 -2.34 3.43 9.21
CA VAL A 115 -1.68 2.54 8.24
C VAL A 115 -2.37 2.69 6.89
N ALA A 116 -1.57 2.81 5.84
CA ALA A 116 -2.04 2.75 4.46
C ALA A 116 -1.74 1.35 3.90
N MET A 117 -2.79 0.59 3.58
CA MET A 117 -2.68 -0.75 3.00
C MET A 117 -3.36 -0.83 1.63
N TRP A 118 -2.74 -1.57 0.70
CA TRP A 118 -3.30 -1.99 -0.57
C TRP A 118 -3.09 -3.50 -0.69
N ASP A 119 -4.17 -4.23 -0.89
CA ASP A 119 -4.25 -5.70 -1.03
C ASP A 119 -4.30 -6.15 -2.50
N THR A 120 -4.17 -5.21 -3.43
CA THR A 120 -4.07 -5.47 -4.85
C THR A 120 -3.36 -4.34 -5.58
N GLU A 121 -2.59 -4.69 -6.60
CA GLU A 121 -2.02 -3.75 -7.57
C GLU A 121 -3.06 -3.16 -8.53
N ARG A 122 -4.29 -3.70 -8.56
CA ARG A 122 -5.29 -3.36 -9.57
C ARG A 122 -6.31 -2.37 -9.03
N ALA A 123 -6.73 -1.44 -9.87
CA ALA A 123 -7.88 -0.58 -9.60
C ALA A 123 -8.67 -0.29 -10.87
N TYR A 124 -9.89 0.21 -10.72
CA TYR A 124 -10.59 0.86 -11.82
C TYR A 124 -10.27 2.34 -11.83
N ILE A 125 -9.81 2.83 -12.97
CA ILE A 125 -9.53 4.24 -13.23
C ILE A 125 -10.49 4.78 -14.30
N HIS A 126 -10.66 6.10 -14.37
CA HIS A 126 -11.43 6.71 -15.46
C HIS A 126 -10.58 6.75 -16.74
N ALA A 127 -11.21 6.53 -17.90
CA ALA A 127 -10.53 6.62 -19.20
C ALA A 127 -10.05 8.04 -19.56
N THR A 128 -10.53 9.06 -18.82
CA THR A 128 -10.20 10.46 -19.05
C THR A 128 -9.87 11.09 -17.70
N ALA A 129 -8.85 11.96 -17.66
CA ALA A 129 -8.58 12.77 -16.48
C ALA A 129 -9.80 13.60 -16.10
N ALA A 130 -10.27 13.43 -14.86
CA ALA A 130 -11.29 14.28 -14.30
C ALA A 130 -10.74 15.72 -14.26
N THR A 131 -11.37 16.62 -15.01
CA THR A 131 -11.00 18.05 -15.03
C THR A 131 -11.64 18.83 -13.88
N ALA A 132 -12.56 18.20 -13.14
CA ALA A 132 -13.16 18.72 -11.92
C ALA A 132 -13.69 17.56 -11.05
N VAL A 133 -13.66 17.75 -9.73
CA VAL A 133 -14.41 16.92 -8.78
C VAL A 133 -15.81 17.54 -8.67
N GLY A 134 -16.80 16.95 -9.35
CA GLY A 134 -18.18 17.40 -9.29
C GLY A 134 -19.02 16.54 -8.35
N GLU A 135 -19.89 17.17 -7.57
CA GLU A 135 -20.95 16.52 -6.80
C GLU A 135 -22.27 16.72 -7.55
N THR A 136 -22.89 15.65 -8.05
CA THR A 136 -24.30 15.71 -8.47
C THR A 136 -25.14 15.05 -7.41
N SER A 137 -25.72 15.89 -6.54
CA SER A 137 -26.82 15.56 -5.64
C SER A 137 -26.58 14.29 -4.82
N ASP A 138 -25.82 14.44 -3.74
CA ASP A 138 -25.65 13.49 -2.63
C ASP A 138 -24.73 12.27 -2.87
N ILE A 139 -24.20 12.08 -4.09
CA ILE A 139 -23.17 11.06 -4.35
C ILE A 139 -22.00 11.61 -5.18
N PRO A 140 -20.76 11.17 -4.93
CA PRO A 140 -19.62 11.48 -5.79
C PRO A 140 -19.89 11.03 -7.23
N THR A 141 -19.72 11.92 -8.22
CA THR A 141 -19.96 11.61 -9.65
C THR A 141 -19.12 10.43 -10.17
N VAL A 142 -17.98 10.15 -9.53
CA VAL A 142 -17.11 8.98 -9.75
C VAL A 142 -17.82 7.63 -9.48
N TRP A 143 -18.90 7.61 -8.69
CA TRP A 143 -19.73 6.43 -8.45
C TRP A 143 -20.81 6.23 -9.52
N GLY A 144 -21.08 7.25 -10.33
CA GLY A 144 -21.88 7.14 -11.54
C GLY A 144 -21.17 6.29 -12.60
N ASN A 145 -21.95 5.67 -13.48
CA ASN A 145 -21.54 4.72 -14.53
C ASN A 145 -20.64 5.34 -15.64
N GLY A 146 -19.55 6.00 -15.27
CA GLY A 146 -18.53 6.43 -16.21
C GLY A 146 -17.77 5.23 -16.77
N SER A 147 -17.25 5.36 -17.98
CA SER A 147 -16.38 4.36 -18.61
C SER A 147 -15.14 4.13 -17.74
N LYS A 148 -15.16 3.07 -16.95
CA LYS A 148 -14.04 2.60 -16.11
C LYS A 148 -13.13 1.74 -16.97
N VAL A 149 -11.83 1.93 -16.84
CA VAL A 149 -10.81 1.07 -17.45
C VAL A 149 -9.95 0.47 -16.34
N LEU A 150 -9.33 -0.68 -16.63
CA LEU A 150 -8.38 -1.31 -15.72
C LEU A 150 -7.15 -0.41 -15.56
N GLY A 151 -6.74 -0.21 -14.31
CA GLY A 151 -5.47 0.41 -13.95
C GLY A 151 -4.62 -0.55 -13.10
N VAL A 152 -3.31 -0.46 -13.26
CA VAL A 152 -2.30 -1.18 -12.50
C VAL A 152 -1.40 -0.19 -11.78
N ALA A 153 -1.12 -0.43 -10.51
CA ALA A 153 -0.25 0.41 -9.70
C ALA A 153 1.15 0.42 -10.30
N ASP A 154 1.75 1.60 -10.50
CA ASP A 154 3.08 1.68 -11.12
C ASP A 154 4.10 2.51 -10.34
N ARG A 155 3.63 3.38 -9.43
CA ARG A 155 4.50 4.23 -8.63
C ARG A 155 3.84 4.62 -7.32
N LEU A 156 4.60 4.55 -6.24
CA LEU A 156 4.23 5.09 -4.94
C LEU A 156 5.03 6.37 -4.69
N ALA A 157 4.37 7.43 -4.25
CA ALA A 157 5.01 8.66 -3.80
C ALA A 157 4.55 9.00 -2.37
N ILE A 158 5.47 9.57 -1.60
CA ILE A 158 5.20 10.08 -0.26
C ILE A 158 5.65 11.53 -0.21
N LEU A 159 4.76 12.43 0.18
CA LEU A 159 5.01 13.85 0.37
C LEU A 159 4.96 14.16 1.87
N ASN A 160 5.98 14.85 2.37
CA ASN A 160 6.00 15.41 3.71
C ASN A 160 5.89 16.94 3.60
N GLU A 161 4.73 17.49 3.93
CA GLU A 161 4.50 18.95 3.96
C GLU A 161 4.88 19.57 5.31
N GLY A 162 5.36 18.77 6.27
CA GLY A 162 5.77 19.22 7.58
C GLY A 162 7.17 19.85 7.59
N ASP A 163 7.51 20.41 8.75
CA ASP A 163 8.77 21.11 8.99
C ASP A 163 9.89 20.20 9.51
N GLU A 164 9.57 18.94 9.82
CA GLU A 164 10.53 17.94 10.30
C GLU A 164 10.48 16.68 9.43
N ASP A 165 11.61 15.98 9.35
CA ASP A 165 11.71 14.73 8.59
C ASP A 165 10.85 13.64 9.21
N VAL A 166 10.16 12.89 8.36
CA VAL A 166 9.35 11.74 8.79
C VAL A 166 10.00 10.45 8.28
N VAL A 167 10.04 9.43 9.13
CA VAL A 167 10.45 8.09 8.73
C VAL A 167 9.23 7.21 8.55
N VAL A 168 9.20 6.45 7.47
CA VAL A 168 8.09 5.58 7.09
C VAL A 168 8.61 4.17 6.90
N THR A 169 7.97 3.18 7.54
CA THR A 169 8.15 1.77 7.21
C THR A 169 7.23 1.43 6.04
N MET A 170 7.77 0.80 5.01
CA MET A 170 7.02 0.24 3.90
C MET A 170 7.31 -1.25 3.78
N LEU A 171 6.26 -2.05 3.66
CA LEU A 171 6.29 -3.46 3.30
C LEU A 171 5.72 -3.61 1.90
N VAL A 172 6.43 -4.31 1.01
CA VAL A 172 5.92 -4.74 -0.29
C VAL A 172 6.09 -6.24 -0.40
N VAL A 173 5.02 -6.96 -0.67
CA VAL A 173 5.04 -8.38 -1.00
C VAL A 173 4.94 -8.48 -2.52
N PRO A 174 6.01 -8.88 -3.22
CA PRO A 174 5.99 -9.08 -4.66
C PRO A 174 4.96 -10.14 -5.09
N LYS A 175 4.79 -10.28 -6.39
CA LYS A 175 3.88 -11.25 -7.00
C LYS A 175 4.52 -12.60 -7.25
#